data_AF-A0AAE1MG99-F1
#
_entry.id   AF-A0AAE1MG99-F1
#
_cell.length_a   1.000
_cell.length_b   1.000
_cell.length_c   1.000
_cell.angle_alpha   90.00
_cell.angle_beta   90.00
_cell.angle_gamma   90.00
#
_symmetry.space_group_name_H-M   'P 1'
#
loop_
_entity.id
_entity.type
_entity.pdbx_description
1 polymer ?
#
loop_
_entity_poly.entity_id
_entity_poly.type
_entity_poly.pdbx_seq_one_letter_code
_entity_poly.pdbx_strand_id
1 'polypeptide(L)'
;MKVANAHNYASKRKFGDIISPSSSLLTTASSNGFDNNNNINGINLSLLKAFEKSQSSVEVLDLKALKKLVLTFEGCLTDNIEARLKYPNQPDQFTDSRIKLHEELQKLKVLAGAPELYLDLINLNVVPFIVDLLNYGHTDIAIDVVQLLQDLTDEGTRR
;
A
#
# COMPACT_ATOMS: atom_id res chain seq x y z
N MET A 1 -27.96 -33.55 48.38
CA MET A 1 -28.14 -32.34 49.23
C MET A 1 -28.95 -31.33 48.42
N LYS A 2 -30.25 -31.20 48.74
CA LYS A 2 -31.16 -30.19 48.19
C LYS A 2 -30.92 -28.88 48.93
N VAL A 3 -30.78 -27.77 48.22
CA VAL A 3 -31.23 -26.46 48.68
C VAL A 3 -31.85 -25.72 47.50
N ALA A 4 -33.17 -25.62 47.54
CA ALA A 4 -33.93 -24.64 46.80
C ALA A 4 -33.95 -23.35 47.64
N ASN A 5 -33.94 -22.17 47.00
CA ASN A 5 -34.97 -21.17 47.31
C ASN A 5 -35.11 -20.16 46.18
N ALA A 6 -36.32 -20.08 45.63
CA ALA A 6 -36.79 -18.99 44.79
C ALA A 6 -37.22 -17.82 45.68
N HIS A 7 -37.21 -16.59 45.17
CA HIS A 7 -38.35 -15.68 45.30
C HIS A 7 -38.27 -14.49 44.33
N ASN A 8 -39.42 -14.28 43.67
CA ASN A 8 -39.84 -13.19 42.80
C ASN A 8 -39.91 -11.83 43.51
N TYR A 9 -39.74 -10.72 42.79
CA TYR A 9 -40.80 -9.75 42.41
C TYR A 9 -40.25 -8.34 42.05
N ALA A 10 -40.70 -7.89 40.88
CA ALA A 10 -40.96 -6.54 40.33
C ALA A 10 -40.52 -5.23 41.04
N SER A 11 -39.97 -4.34 40.19
CA SER A 11 -40.24 -2.89 39.98
C SER A 11 -40.36 -1.92 41.16
N LYS A 12 -39.45 -0.93 41.20
CA LYS A 12 -39.78 0.49 41.45
C LYS A 12 -38.95 1.44 40.57
N ARG A 13 -39.66 2.30 39.84
CA ARG A 13 -39.17 3.46 39.06
C ARG A 13 -39.01 4.70 39.97
N LYS A 14 -38.05 5.56 39.65
CA LYS A 14 -38.04 7.04 39.84
C LYS A 14 -37.19 7.60 38.69
N PHE A 15 -37.73 8.19 37.61
CA PHE A 15 -38.56 9.39 37.42
C PHE A 15 -37.78 10.70 37.56
N GLY A 16 -37.65 11.40 36.42
CA GLY A 16 -37.42 12.85 36.30
C GLY A 16 -36.08 13.26 35.69
N ASP A 17 -35.93 14.03 34.60
CA ASP A 17 -36.72 14.36 33.41
C ASP A 17 -35.72 15.06 32.42
N ILE A 18 -35.55 14.61 31.18
CA ILE A 18 -36.02 15.18 29.87
C ILE A 18 -35.41 16.56 29.43
N ILE A 19 -35.01 16.62 28.14
CA ILE A 19 -35.04 17.75 27.16
C ILE A 19 -33.71 18.50 26.82
N SER A 20 -33.09 18.17 25.66
CA SER A 20 -32.45 19.13 24.72
C SER A 20 -33.55 19.88 23.93
N PRO A 21 -33.37 21.00 23.17
CA PRO A 21 -32.15 21.53 22.52
C PRO A 21 -32.07 23.09 22.38
N SER A 22 -31.10 23.59 21.59
CA SER A 22 -31.11 24.88 20.83
C SER A 22 -30.28 26.07 21.35
N SER A 23 -29.22 26.36 20.58
CA SER A 23 -28.83 27.62 19.94
C SER A 23 -29.25 28.97 20.55
N SER A 24 -28.27 29.80 20.92
CA SER A 24 -28.17 31.27 20.74
C SER A 24 -27.21 31.86 21.80
N LEU A 25 -26.49 32.97 21.68
CA LEU A 25 -26.04 33.92 20.65
C LEU A 25 -24.99 34.79 21.39
N LEU A 26 -23.95 35.21 20.66
CA LEU A 26 -23.17 36.46 20.76
C LEU A 26 -23.09 37.24 22.09
N THR A 27 -21.86 37.52 22.53
CA THR A 27 -21.51 38.77 23.22
C THR A 27 -20.35 39.47 22.50
N THR A 28 -20.52 40.77 22.30
CA THR A 28 -19.79 41.69 21.45
C THR A 28 -18.93 42.69 22.25
N ALA A 29 -17.91 43.23 21.58
CA ALA A 29 -17.14 44.47 21.86
C ALA A 29 -16.00 44.35 22.89
N SER A 30 -14.76 44.81 22.69
CA SER A 30 -14.14 45.87 21.86
C SER A 30 -12.61 45.61 21.82
N SER A 31 -11.72 46.08 20.93
CA SER A 31 -11.76 46.97 19.78
C SER A 31 -10.36 46.93 19.08
N ASN A 32 -10.37 46.81 17.76
CA ASN A 32 -9.49 47.39 16.73
C ASN A 32 -7.98 47.06 16.63
N GLY A 33 -7.66 46.31 15.57
CA GLY A 33 -6.39 46.34 14.83
C GLY A 33 -6.56 45.60 13.51
N PHE A 34 -6.79 46.34 12.43
CA PHE A 34 -6.99 45.85 11.07
C PHE A 34 -5.77 45.07 10.56
N ASP A 35 -5.99 43.92 9.92
CA ASP A 35 -5.28 43.50 8.70
C ASP A 35 -6.04 42.37 8.00
N ASN A 36 -7.05 42.76 7.22
CA ASN A 36 -7.63 41.92 6.18
C ASN A 36 -6.66 41.90 4.99
N ASN A 37 -5.85 40.85 4.89
CA ASN A 37 -5.24 40.47 3.62
C ASN A 37 -5.57 39.00 3.35
N ASN A 38 -6.76 38.78 2.78
CA ASN A 38 -7.06 37.60 1.99
C ASN A 38 -6.13 37.59 0.77
N ASN A 39 -4.91 37.13 0.95
CA ASN A 39 -4.04 36.75 -0.15
C ASN A 39 -3.94 35.24 -0.23
N ILE A 40 -5.03 34.61 -0.69
CA ILE A 40 -5.02 33.23 -1.20
C ILE A 40 -4.39 33.21 -2.61
N ASN A 41 -3.27 33.93 -2.81
CA ASN A 41 -2.46 33.86 -4.04
C ASN A 41 -0.98 33.68 -3.70
N GLY A 42 -0.69 33.03 -2.57
CA GLY A 42 0.64 32.58 -2.22
C GLY A 42 0.73 31.07 -2.35
N ILE A 43 0.77 30.55 -3.58
CA ILE A 43 1.34 29.22 -3.79
C ILE A 43 2.76 29.32 -3.25
N ASN A 44 2.99 28.77 -2.05
CA ASN A 44 4.27 28.84 -1.38
C ASN A 44 5.27 28.12 -2.27
N LEU A 45 6.03 28.87 -3.06
CA LEU A 45 7.10 28.36 -3.92
C LEU A 45 8.09 27.50 -3.12
N SER A 46 8.22 27.78 -1.81
CA SER A 46 9.00 26.98 -0.87
C SER A 46 8.36 25.61 -0.58
N LEU A 47 7.03 25.53 -0.43
CA LEU A 47 6.31 24.26 -0.31
C LEU A 47 6.33 23.49 -1.63
N LEU A 48 6.16 24.17 -2.76
CA LEU A 48 6.24 23.56 -4.09
C LEU A 48 7.64 22.98 -4.36
N LYS A 49 8.70 23.73 -4.02
CA LYS A 49 10.11 23.31 -4.16
C LYS A 49 10.50 22.23 -3.16
N ALA A 50 9.93 22.24 -1.95
CA ALA A 50 10.10 21.15 -0.98
C ALA A 50 9.41 19.87 -1.46
N PHE A 51 8.25 19.98 -2.11
CA PHE A 51 7.55 18.86 -2.72
C PHE A 51 8.31 18.32 -3.95
N GLU A 52 8.82 19.20 -4.82
CA GLU A 52 9.66 18.86 -5.97
C GLU A 52 10.98 18.18 -5.55
N LYS A 53 11.58 18.61 -4.42
CA LYS A 53 12.77 17.98 -3.86
C LYS A 53 12.47 16.65 -3.14
N SER A 54 11.22 16.44 -2.72
CA SER A 54 10.76 15.20 -2.09
C SER A 54 10.21 14.19 -3.11
N GLN A 55 9.83 14.66 -4.29
CA GLN A 55 9.84 13.82 -5.49
C GLN A 55 11.29 13.49 -5.79
N SER A 56 11.74 12.36 -5.25
CA SER A 56 12.82 11.59 -5.87
C SER A 56 12.56 11.60 -7.36
N SER A 57 13.50 12.15 -8.12
CA SER A 57 13.55 12.14 -9.58
C SER A 57 12.79 10.93 -10.09
N VAL A 58 11.76 11.15 -10.91
CA VAL A 58 11.21 10.10 -11.78
C VAL A 58 12.43 9.57 -12.53
N GLU A 59 13.03 8.51 -12.01
CA GLU A 59 14.20 7.89 -12.61
C GLU A 59 13.62 7.29 -13.87
N VAL A 60 13.83 8.00 -14.98
CA VAL A 60 13.45 7.52 -16.30
C VAL A 60 13.99 6.10 -16.37
N LEU A 61 13.08 5.15 -16.50
CA LEU A 61 13.40 3.75 -16.48
C LEU A 61 14.34 3.53 -17.67
N ASP A 62 15.62 3.31 -17.39
CA ASP A 62 16.66 3.08 -18.39
C ASP A 62 17.08 1.60 -18.34
N LEU A 63 17.73 1.13 -19.40
CA LEU A 63 18.24 -0.24 -19.52
C LEU A 63 19.09 -0.65 -18.31
N LYS A 64 19.88 0.28 -17.77
CA LYS A 64 20.69 0.03 -16.58
C LYS A 64 19.83 -0.16 -15.32
N ALA A 65 18.76 0.60 -15.17
CA ALA A 65 17.82 0.48 -14.07
C ALA A 65 17.02 -0.82 -14.19
N LEU A 66 16.54 -1.17 -15.39
CA LEU A 66 15.89 -2.47 -15.66
C LEU A 66 16.79 -3.64 -15.26
N LYS A 67 18.04 -3.66 -15.73
CA LYS A 67 18.99 -4.74 -15.39
C LYS A 67 19.20 -4.88 -13.88
N LYS A 68 19.28 -3.75 -13.17
CA LYS A 68 19.42 -3.76 -11.71
C LYS A 68 18.16 -4.31 -11.04
N LEU A 69 16.97 -3.92 -11.50
CA LEU A 69 15.69 -4.36 -10.97
C LEU A 69 15.46 -5.86 -11.19
N VAL A 70 15.82 -6.35 -12.38
CA VAL A 70 15.81 -7.78 -12.70
C VAL A 70 16.79 -8.54 -11.82
N LEU A 71 18.02 -8.04 -11.65
CA LEU A 71 19.03 -8.71 -10.85
C LEU A 71 18.63 -8.82 -9.37
N THR A 72 17.99 -7.79 -8.81
CA THR A 72 17.49 -7.83 -7.42
C THR A 72 16.33 -8.79 -7.27
N PHE A 73 15.42 -8.83 -8.25
CA PHE A 73 14.34 -9.82 -8.31
C PHE A 73 14.88 -11.25 -8.37
N GLU A 74 15.83 -11.55 -9.26
CA GLU A 74 16.43 -12.87 -9.40
C GLU A 74 17.15 -13.32 -8.13
N GLY A 75 17.85 -12.41 -7.46
CA GLY A 75 18.46 -12.67 -6.16
C GLY A 75 17.42 -13.07 -5.10
N CYS A 76 16.34 -12.28 -4.97
CA CYS A 76 15.27 -12.59 -4.02
C CYS A 76 14.50 -13.87 -4.37
N LEU A 77 14.32 -14.16 -5.65
CA LEU A 77 13.73 -15.41 -6.13
C LEU A 77 14.60 -16.61 -5.76
N THR A 78 15.91 -16.50 -5.98
CA THR A 78 16.88 -17.56 -5.64
C THR A 78 16.87 -17.80 -4.13
N ASP A 79 16.95 -16.75 -3.32
CA ASP A 79 16.86 -16.83 -1.86
C ASP A 79 15.56 -17.53 -1.41
N ASN A 80 14.43 -17.21 -2.05
CA ASN A 80 13.15 -17.85 -1.74
C ASN A 80 13.14 -19.33 -2.11
N ILE A 81 13.65 -19.70 -3.29
CA ILE A 81 13.75 -21.11 -3.73
C ILE A 81 14.66 -21.89 -2.79
N GLU A 82 15.83 -21.34 -2.43
CA GLU A 82 16.76 -21.96 -1.49
C GLU A 82 16.13 -22.16 -0.11
N ALA A 83 15.40 -21.16 0.40
CA ALA A 83 14.72 -21.26 1.68
C ALA A 83 13.62 -22.33 1.66
N ARG A 84 12.89 -22.48 0.56
CA ARG A 84 11.88 -23.54 0.37
C ARG A 84 12.51 -24.92 0.26
N LEU A 85 13.67 -25.03 -0.39
CA LEU A 85 14.43 -26.28 -0.46
C LEU A 85 14.96 -26.68 0.91
N LYS A 86 15.38 -25.71 1.73
CA LYS A 86 15.90 -25.93 3.08
C LYS A 86 14.79 -26.26 4.10
N TYR A 87 13.60 -25.67 3.92
CA TYR A 87 12.48 -25.77 4.86
C TYR A 87 11.16 -26.16 4.16
N PRO A 88 11.07 -27.31 3.48
CA PRO A 88 9.95 -27.65 2.59
C PRO A 88 8.59 -27.77 3.32
N ASN A 89 8.61 -28.15 4.60
CA ASN A 89 7.41 -28.34 5.42
C ASN A 89 7.20 -27.22 6.45
N GLN A 90 7.95 -26.12 6.37
CA GLN A 90 7.91 -25.04 7.36
C GLN A 90 7.74 -23.69 6.66
N PRO A 91 6.49 -23.34 6.25
CA PRO A 91 6.21 -22.11 5.50
C PRO A 91 6.57 -20.83 6.25
N ASP A 92 6.64 -20.89 7.58
CA ASP A 92 6.98 -19.76 8.43
C ASP A 92 8.46 -19.35 8.27
N GLN A 93 9.35 -20.32 8.01
CA GLN A 93 10.80 -20.11 7.96
C GLN A 93 11.28 -19.31 6.75
N PHE A 94 10.49 -19.25 5.68
CA PHE A 94 10.81 -18.49 4.48
C PHE A 94 9.90 -17.27 4.29
N THR A 95 9.19 -16.85 5.34
CA THR A 95 8.33 -15.65 5.33
C THR A 95 9.10 -14.38 4.97
N ASP A 96 10.28 -14.17 5.54
CA ASP A 96 11.09 -12.98 5.24
C ASP A 96 11.53 -12.93 3.78
N SER A 97 11.94 -14.08 3.21
CA SER A 97 12.29 -14.17 1.78
C SER A 97 11.07 -13.94 0.88
N ARG A 98 9.88 -14.40 1.31
CA ARG A 98 8.62 -14.21 0.60
C ARG A 98 8.20 -12.74 0.56
N ILE A 99 8.34 -12.02 1.68
CA ILE A 99 8.03 -10.59 1.76
C ILE A 99 8.97 -9.79 0.85
N LYS A 100 10.27 -10.09 0.86
CA LYS A 100 11.23 -9.46 -0.05
C LYS A 100 10.88 -9.71 -1.52
N LEU A 101 10.54 -10.95 -1.87
CA LEU A 101 10.12 -11.30 -3.23
C LEU A 101 8.86 -10.52 -3.65
N HIS A 102 7.87 -10.38 -2.75
CA HIS A 102 6.69 -9.55 -2.98
C HIS A 102 7.08 -8.09 -3.26
N GLU A 103 7.95 -7.49 -2.45
CA GLU A 103 8.39 -6.11 -2.64
C GLU A 103 9.09 -5.90 -3.99
N GLU A 104 9.94 -6.83 -4.43
CA GLU A 104 10.59 -6.77 -5.73
C GLU A 104 9.60 -6.94 -6.90
N LEU A 105 8.59 -7.81 -6.76
CA LEU A 105 7.50 -7.93 -7.74
C LEU A 105 6.70 -6.63 -7.87
N GLN A 106 6.43 -5.94 -6.75
CA GLN A 106 5.74 -4.65 -6.80
C GLN A 106 6.60 -3.58 -7.50
N LYS A 107 7.93 -3.59 -7.32
CA LYS A 107 8.83 -2.66 -8.02
C LYS A 107 8.87 -2.94 -9.52
N LEU A 108 8.78 -4.21 -9.96
CA LEU A 108 8.73 -4.58 -11.37
C LEU A 108 7.55 -3.97 -12.13
N LYS A 109 6.46 -3.60 -11.44
CA LYS A 109 5.30 -2.94 -12.07
C LYS A 109 5.64 -1.60 -12.70
N VAL A 110 6.73 -0.93 -12.29
CA VAL A 110 7.18 0.31 -12.92
C VAL A 110 7.53 0.12 -14.41
N LEU A 111 7.84 -1.11 -14.82
CA LEU A 111 8.05 -1.47 -16.23
C LEU A 111 6.79 -1.32 -17.08
N ALA A 112 5.60 -1.36 -16.49
CA ALA A 112 4.35 -1.05 -17.20
C ALA A 112 4.44 0.31 -17.92
N GLY A 113 5.09 1.29 -17.30
CA GLY A 113 5.26 2.64 -17.86
C GLY A 113 6.35 2.81 -18.92
N ALA A 114 7.10 1.76 -19.27
CA ALA A 114 8.17 1.80 -20.27
C ALA A 114 8.14 0.58 -21.22
N PRO A 115 7.13 0.49 -22.11
CA PRO A 115 6.97 -0.66 -23.01
C PRO A 115 8.15 -0.89 -23.96
N GLU A 116 8.93 0.15 -24.26
CA GLU A 116 10.15 0.08 -25.08
C GLU A 116 11.21 -0.87 -24.51
N LEU A 117 11.18 -1.11 -23.21
CA LEU A 117 12.13 -1.99 -22.51
C LEU A 117 11.68 -3.46 -22.47
N TYR A 118 10.51 -3.81 -23.01
CA TYR A 118 10.01 -5.19 -22.96
C TYR A 118 10.86 -6.14 -23.80
N LEU A 119 11.44 -5.67 -24.89
CA LEU A 119 12.36 -6.46 -25.69
C LEU A 119 13.60 -6.84 -24.87
N ASP A 120 14.10 -5.92 -24.05
CA ASP A 120 15.23 -6.17 -23.15
C ASP A 120 14.85 -7.10 -22.00
N LEU A 121 13.62 -7.00 -21.48
CA LEU A 121 13.08 -7.94 -20.49
C LEU A 121 13.06 -9.38 -21.04
N ILE A 122 12.62 -9.55 -22.29
CA ILE A 122 12.64 -10.85 -22.99
C ILE A 122 14.09 -11.32 -23.17
N ASN A 123 15.01 -10.44 -23.56
CA ASN A 123 16.43 -10.78 -23.71
C ASN A 123 17.10 -11.19 -22.39
N LEU A 124 16.63 -10.67 -21.26
CA LEU A 124 17.07 -11.07 -19.92
C LEU A 124 16.46 -12.40 -19.45
N ASN A 125 15.50 -12.97 -20.20
CA ASN A 125 14.86 -14.25 -19.93
C ASN A 125 14.18 -14.34 -18.55
N VAL A 126 13.59 -13.22 -18.10
CA VAL A 126 12.90 -13.12 -16.79
C VAL A 126 11.47 -13.68 -16.83
N VAL A 127 10.82 -13.63 -17.99
CA VAL A 127 9.41 -14.02 -18.15
C VAL A 127 9.11 -15.44 -17.66
N PRO A 128 9.93 -16.48 -17.98
CA PRO A 128 9.71 -17.82 -17.45
C PRO A 128 9.71 -17.86 -15.91
N PHE A 129 10.65 -17.16 -15.27
CA PHE A 129 10.74 -17.10 -13.81
C PHE A 129 9.51 -16.44 -13.17
N ILE A 130 8.97 -15.39 -13.79
CA ILE A 130 7.72 -14.75 -13.32
C ILE A 130 6.56 -15.73 -13.43
N VAL A 131 6.44 -16.46 -14.53
CA VAL A 131 5.34 -17.44 -14.73
C VAL A 131 5.48 -18.63 -13.79
N ASP A 132 6.70 -19.11 -13.55
CA ASP A 132 6.98 -20.22 -12.62
C ASP A 132 6.53 -19.92 -11.19
N LEU A 133 6.51 -18.64 -10.79
CA LEU A 133 6.00 -18.23 -9.48
C LEU A 133 4.53 -18.59 -9.25
N LEU A 134 3.73 -18.70 -10.30
CA LEU A 134 2.32 -19.12 -10.20
C LEU A 134 2.19 -20.58 -9.74
N ASN A 135 3.19 -21.41 -10.01
CA ASN A 135 3.15 -22.83 -9.68
C ASN A 135 3.54 -23.11 -8.21
N TYR A 136 4.09 -22.12 -7.50
CA TYR A 136 4.63 -22.33 -6.15
C TYR A 136 3.56 -22.33 -5.04
N GLY A 137 2.28 -22.15 -5.32
CA GLY A 137 1.18 -22.46 -4.39
C GLY A 137 0.95 -21.47 -3.24
N HIS A 138 1.67 -20.34 -3.21
CA HIS A 138 1.37 -19.23 -2.30
C HIS A 138 0.47 -18.22 -3.00
N THR A 139 -0.78 -18.13 -2.54
CA THR A 139 -1.81 -17.27 -3.14
C THR A 139 -1.38 -15.82 -3.24
N ASP A 140 -0.70 -15.28 -2.22
CA ASP A 140 -0.27 -13.87 -2.21
C ASP A 140 0.69 -13.56 -3.36
N ILE A 141 1.74 -14.40 -3.53
CA ILE A 141 2.70 -14.26 -4.65
C ILE A 141 1.99 -14.44 -5.98
N ALA A 142 1.06 -15.41 -6.08
CA ALA A 142 0.32 -15.64 -7.32
C ALA A 142 -0.54 -14.42 -7.70
N ILE A 143 -1.16 -13.75 -6.72
CA ILE A 143 -1.91 -12.50 -6.93
C ILE A 143 -0.98 -11.41 -7.45
N ASP A 144 0.21 -11.25 -6.85
CA ASP A 144 1.17 -10.24 -7.28
C ASP A 144 1.62 -10.45 -8.72
N VAL A 145 1.90 -11.70 -9.09
CA VAL A 145 2.31 -12.08 -10.45
C VAL A 145 1.20 -11.82 -11.44
N VAL A 146 -0.04 -12.21 -11.14
CA VAL A 146 -1.20 -11.93 -12.00
C VAL A 146 -1.37 -10.44 -12.19
N GLN A 147 -1.22 -9.65 -11.13
CA GLN A 147 -1.34 -8.20 -11.24
C GLN A 147 -0.18 -7.57 -12.00
N LEU A 148 1.05 -8.04 -11.82
CA LEU A 148 2.19 -7.63 -12.64
C LEU A 148 1.93 -7.92 -14.13
N LEU A 149 1.45 -9.11 -14.47
CA LEU A 149 1.11 -9.47 -15.85
C LEU A 149 -0.01 -8.59 -16.40
N GLN A 150 -1.02 -8.25 -15.58
CA GLN A 150 -2.07 -7.32 -15.97
C GLN A 150 -1.49 -5.93 -16.26
N ASP A 151 -0.66 -5.39 -15.36
CA ASP A 151 -0.05 -4.07 -15.51
C ASP A 151 0.86 -4.02 -16.76
N LEU A 152 1.59 -5.10 -17.06
CA LEU A 152 2.46 -5.19 -18.23
C LEU A 152 1.70 -5.39 -19.56
N THR A 153 0.45 -5.86 -19.51
CA THR A 153 -0.33 -6.17 -20.74
C THR A 153 -1.47 -5.21 -21.00
N ASP A 154 -1.83 -4.36 -20.02
CA ASP A 154 -2.93 -3.40 -20.12
C ASP A 154 -2.75 -2.46 -21.33
N GLU A 155 -3.81 -2.36 -22.13
CA GLU A 155 -3.79 -1.64 -23.40
C GLU A 155 -3.78 -0.12 -23.21
N GLY A 156 -4.15 0.36 -22.01
CA GLY A 156 -4.15 1.77 -21.64
C GLY A 156 -2.77 2.44 -21.68
N THR A 157 -1.70 1.65 -21.58
CA THR A 157 -0.31 2.15 -21.57
C THR A 157 0.32 2.21 -22.98
N ARG A 158 -0.42 1.81 -24.03
CA ARG A 158 0.05 1.85 -25.45
C ARG A 158 -0.42 3.08 -26.24
N ARG A 159 -0.68 4.23 -25.60
CA ARG A 159 -1.11 5.46 -26.29
C ARG A 159 -0.11 6.59 -26.21
#